data_AF-A0AB39Q769-F1
#
_entry.id   AF-A0AB39Q769-F1
#
_cell.length_a   1.000
_cell.length_b   1.000
_cell.length_c   1.000
_cell.angle_alpha   90.00
_cell.angle_beta   90.00
_cell.angle_gamma   90.00
#
_symmetry.space_group_name_H-M   'P 1'
#
loop_
_entity.id
_entity.type
_entity.pdbx_description
1 polymer ?
#
loop_
_entity_poly.entity_id
_entity_poly.type
_entity_poly.pdbx_seq_one_letter_code
_entity_poly.pdbx_strand_id
1 'polypeptide(L)'
;MDADVRDLRAADHLLHTFATELALPDGTFGCTHLVRGDRPHVAVSLTLPSEPLLRTAQERLTARGHTVSRGTPDTTGRAVLYPGAASITGTLTIADVLTRSAIDRVTVLGSPTRPALNTPLVTWEHIRPLWQDDELVLTTMPAVGGTLVPFEVPDPTPCCADH
;
A
#
# COMPACT_ATOMS: atom_id res chain seq x y z
N MET A 1 3.86 -6.12 12.89
CA MET A 1 4.42 -7.48 12.85
C MET A 1 5.75 -7.41 12.12
N ASP A 2 6.81 -8.01 12.66
CA ASP A 2 8.01 -8.29 11.87
C ASP A 2 7.74 -9.54 11.02
N ALA A 3 7.82 -9.39 9.71
CA ALA A 3 7.48 -10.44 8.77
C ALA A 3 8.72 -11.29 8.38
N ASP A 4 9.92 -10.97 8.90
CA ASP A 4 11.21 -11.59 8.56
C ASP A 4 11.48 -11.65 7.04
N VAL A 5 10.84 -10.74 6.29
CA VAL A 5 11.06 -10.54 4.86
C VAL A 5 11.98 -9.35 4.65
N ARG A 6 12.94 -9.56 3.74
CA ARG A 6 13.92 -8.54 3.34
C ARG A 6 13.49 -7.76 2.10
N ASP A 7 12.45 -8.23 1.43
CA ASP A 7 11.95 -7.68 0.17
C ASP A 7 10.52 -7.17 0.32
N LEU A 8 10.27 -5.98 -0.24
CA LEU A 8 8.96 -5.33 -0.24
C LEU A 8 7.93 -6.14 -1.00
N ARG A 9 8.32 -6.76 -2.13
CA ARG A 9 7.38 -7.58 -2.91
C ARG A 9 6.93 -8.82 -2.13
N ALA A 10 7.86 -9.46 -1.44
CA ALA A 10 7.51 -10.57 -0.55
C ALA A 10 6.55 -10.14 0.58
N ALA A 11 6.74 -8.94 1.15
CA ALA A 11 5.84 -8.39 2.15
C ALA A 11 4.44 -8.05 1.60
N ASP A 12 4.34 -7.55 0.37
CA ASP A 12 3.05 -7.29 -0.29
C ASP A 12 2.27 -8.58 -0.54
N HIS A 13 2.95 -9.60 -1.07
CA HIS A 13 2.35 -10.93 -1.26
C HIS A 13 1.90 -11.54 0.06
N LEU A 14 2.66 -11.33 1.14
CA LEU A 14 2.28 -11.77 2.47
C LEU A 14 0.99 -11.08 2.95
N LEU A 15 0.84 -9.78 2.72
CA LEU A 15 -0.40 -9.06 3.06
C LEU A 15 -1.61 -9.60 2.29
N HIS A 16 -1.49 -9.86 0.99
CA HIS A 16 -2.56 -10.50 0.23
C HIS A 16 -2.88 -11.92 0.73
N THR A 17 -1.85 -12.69 1.11
CA THR A 17 -2.02 -14.03 1.70
C THR A 17 -2.79 -13.94 3.00
N PHE A 18 -2.45 -13.00 3.89
CA PHE A 18 -3.18 -12.77 5.13
C PHE A 18 -4.62 -12.31 4.87
N ALA A 19 -4.85 -11.46 3.88
CA ALA A 19 -6.21 -11.05 3.50
C ALA A 19 -7.08 -12.27 3.16
N THR A 20 -6.56 -13.19 2.34
CA THR A 20 -7.26 -14.43 1.98
C THR A 20 -7.43 -15.37 3.17
N GLU A 21 -6.34 -15.69 3.87
CA GLU A 21 -6.35 -16.70 4.94
C GLU A 21 -7.15 -16.28 6.19
N LEU A 22 -7.20 -14.98 6.46
CA LEU A 22 -7.96 -14.44 7.59
C LEU A 22 -9.36 -14.00 7.15
N ALA A 23 -9.70 -14.12 5.86
CA ALA A 23 -10.94 -13.62 5.27
C ALA A 23 -11.21 -12.15 5.67
N LEU A 24 -10.19 -11.31 5.48
CA LEU A 24 -10.27 -9.90 5.85
C LEU A 24 -11.31 -9.19 4.98
N PRO A 25 -12.12 -8.29 5.55
CA PRO A 25 -13.09 -7.52 4.78
C PRO A 25 -12.39 -6.51 3.87
N ASP A 26 -13.03 -6.15 2.76
CA ASP A 26 -12.53 -5.15 1.79
C ASP A 26 -12.24 -3.78 2.42
N GLY A 27 -12.82 -3.48 3.58
CA GLY A 27 -12.55 -2.27 4.36
C GLY A 27 -11.21 -2.24 5.11
N THR A 28 -10.39 -3.28 4.98
CA THR A 28 -9.14 -3.44 5.74
C THR A 28 -8.01 -2.62 5.11
N PHE A 29 -7.23 -1.94 5.96
CA PHE A 29 -5.93 -1.41 5.54
C PHE A 29 -4.82 -2.37 5.91
N GLY A 30 -3.88 -2.57 4.99
CA GLY A 30 -2.69 -3.37 5.19
C GLY A 30 -1.50 -2.65 4.60
N CYS A 31 -0.49 -2.39 5.43
CA CYS A 31 0.64 -1.53 5.05
C CYS A 31 1.98 -2.25 5.24
N THR A 32 2.95 -1.92 4.38
CA THR A 32 4.35 -2.30 4.52
C THR A 32 5.20 -1.12 5.00
N HIS A 33 6.17 -1.44 5.87
CA HIS A 33 7.03 -0.48 6.55
C HIS A 33 8.48 -0.89 6.42
N LEU A 34 9.30 0.00 5.89
CA LEU A 34 10.74 -0.18 5.88
C LEU A 34 11.32 0.21 7.24
N VAL A 35 11.70 -0.78 8.04
CA VAL A 35 12.36 -0.54 9.31
C VAL A 35 13.86 -0.48 9.08
N ARG A 36 14.41 0.74 9.22
CA ARG A 36 15.86 0.98 9.13
C ARG A 36 16.48 0.76 10.51
N GLY A 37 17.60 0.03 10.57
CA GLY A 37 18.34 -0.26 11.79
C GLY A 37 19.48 -1.24 11.50
N ASP A 38 20.10 -1.78 12.55
CA ASP A 38 21.25 -2.70 12.43
C ASP A 38 20.91 -3.97 11.62
N ARG A 39 19.63 -4.34 11.58
CA ARG A 39 19.07 -5.39 10.71
C ARG A 39 17.85 -4.82 9.97
N PRO A 40 18.04 -4.25 8.76
CA PRO A 40 16.94 -3.76 7.95
C PRO A 40 15.95 -4.88 7.62
N HIS A 41 14.66 -4.62 7.82
CA HIS A 41 13.59 -5.58 7.55
C HIS A 41 12.31 -4.84 7.16
N VAL A 42 11.35 -5.59 6.61
CA VAL A 42 10.01 -5.07 6.30
C VAL A 42 9.04 -5.52 7.40
N ALA A 43 8.46 -4.55 8.11
CA ALA A 43 7.35 -4.80 9.00
C ALA A 43 6.01 -4.63 8.26
N VAL A 44 4.98 -5.35 8.70
CA VAL A 44 3.62 -5.23 8.18
C VAL A 44 2.65 -4.86 9.28
N SER A 45 1.66 -4.03 8.94
CA SER A 45 0.55 -3.66 9.83
C SER A 45 -0.80 -3.90 9.16
N LEU A 46 -1.82 -4.16 9.99
CA LEU A 46 -3.22 -4.34 9.57
C LEU A 46 -4.11 -3.47 10.46
N THR A 47 -4.95 -2.65 9.85
CA THR A 47 -6.01 -1.91 10.53
C THR A 47 -7.35 -2.57 10.22
N LEU A 48 -7.98 -3.10 11.26
CA LEU A 48 -9.19 -3.91 11.16
C LEU A 48 -10.39 -3.15 11.75
N PRO A 49 -11.59 -3.28 11.15
CA PRO A 49 -12.77 -2.48 11.51
C PRO A 49 -13.40 -2.82 12.86
N SER A 50 -12.94 -3.87 13.56
CA SER A 50 -13.52 -4.26 14.86
C SER A 50 -12.54 -4.99 15.77
N GLU A 51 -12.72 -4.82 17.08
CA GLU A 51 -11.95 -5.50 18.11
C GLU A 51 -12.03 -7.03 18.05
N PRO A 52 -13.20 -7.67 17.80
CA PRO A 52 -13.28 -9.12 17.64
C PRO A 52 -12.45 -9.65 16.46
N LEU A 53 -12.45 -8.92 15.34
CA LEU A 53 -11.65 -9.29 14.17
C LEU A 53 -10.16 -9.13 14.46
N LEU A 54 -9.77 -8.06 15.16
CA LEU A 54 -8.38 -7.86 15.61
C LEU A 54 -7.90 -9.03 16.47
N ARG A 55 -8.69 -9.43 17.47
CA ARG A 55 -8.35 -10.56 18.34
C ARG A 55 -8.20 -11.86 17.54
N THR A 56 -9.15 -12.15 16.65
CA THR A 56 -9.13 -13.35 15.81
C THR A 56 -7.91 -13.37 14.90
N ALA A 57 -7.57 -12.24 14.27
CA ALA A 57 -6.38 -12.12 13.44
C ALA A 57 -5.11 -12.33 14.26
N GLN A 58 -5.01 -11.70 15.44
CA GLN A 58 -3.87 -11.85 16.35
C GLN A 58 -3.66 -13.32 16.77
N GLU A 59 -4.72 -14.01 17.20
CA GLU A 59 -4.67 -15.42 17.61
C GLU A 59 -4.18 -16.31 16.45
N ARG A 60 -4.76 -16.14 15.25
CA ARG A 60 -4.39 -16.92 14.07
C ARG A 60 -2.97 -16.67 13.58
N LEU A 61 -2.52 -15.42 13.60
CA LEU A 61 -1.16 -15.06 13.19
C LEU A 61 -0.13 -15.58 14.20
N THR A 62 -0.43 -15.48 15.50
CA THR A 62 0.44 -16.02 16.56
C THR A 62 0.53 -17.55 16.48
N ALA A 63 -0.59 -18.23 16.22
CA ALA A 63 -0.61 -19.68 16.03
C ALA A 63 0.23 -20.16 14.82
N ARG A 64 0.48 -19.28 13.85
CA ARG A 64 1.37 -19.51 12.69
C ARG A 64 2.83 -19.12 12.96
N GLY A 65 3.16 -18.69 14.19
CA GLY A 65 4.53 -18.32 14.59
C GLY A 65 4.92 -16.87 14.29
N HIS A 66 3.99 -16.01 13.87
CA HIS A 66 4.28 -14.60 13.67
C HIS A 66 4.29 -13.83 14.99
N THR A 67 5.25 -12.91 15.15
CA THR A 67 5.26 -11.97 16.28
C THR A 67 4.32 -10.81 16.00
N VAL A 68 3.21 -10.73 16.74
CA VAL A 68 2.18 -9.70 16.60
C VAL A 68 2.16 -8.80 17.83
N SER A 69 2.27 -7.50 17.61
CA SER A 69 2.05 -6.46 18.63
C SER A 69 0.85 -5.61 18.23
N ARG A 70 0.09 -5.15 19.24
CA ARG A 70 -0.93 -4.11 19.04
C ARG A 70 -0.24 -2.75 19.01
N GLY A 71 -0.69 -1.88 18.11
CA GLY A 71 -0.19 -0.52 17.97
C GLY A 71 -1.30 0.42 17.50
N THR A 72 -0.98 1.72 17.45
CA THR A 72 -1.83 2.71 16.78
C THR A 72 -1.83 2.48 15.27
N PRO A 73 -2.89 2.90 14.54
CA PRO A 73 -2.87 2.94 13.09
C PRO A 73 -1.61 3.65 12.59
N ASP A 74 -1.04 3.13 11.53
CA ASP A 74 0.22 3.67 11.03
C ASP A 74 0.00 5.03 10.38
N THR A 75 0.72 6.05 10.86
CA THR A 75 0.80 7.36 10.21
C THR A 75 1.82 7.37 9.08
N THR A 76 2.53 6.26 8.89
CA THR A 76 3.58 6.08 7.90
C THR A 76 3.41 4.76 7.15
N GLY A 77 4.16 4.56 6.07
CA GLY A 77 4.16 3.30 5.31
C GLY A 77 3.29 3.31 4.06
N ARG A 78 3.36 2.21 3.31
CA ARG A 78 2.70 2.06 2.01
C ARG A 78 1.56 1.10 2.10
N ALA A 79 0.38 1.52 1.65
CA ALA A 79 -0.79 0.67 1.65
C ALA A 79 -0.73 -0.30 0.45
N VAL A 80 -1.02 -1.56 0.75
CA VAL A 80 -1.14 -2.67 -0.20
C VAL A 80 -2.59 -3.14 -0.22
N LEU A 81 -3.20 -3.24 0.96
CA LEU A 81 -4.64 -3.44 1.12
C LEU A 81 -5.26 -2.11 1.56
N TYR A 82 -6.31 -1.70 0.88
CA TYR A 82 -7.11 -0.54 1.24
C TYR A 82 -8.48 -0.62 0.54
N PRO A 83 -9.53 0.02 1.08
CA PRO A 83 -10.85 0.03 0.49
C PRO A 83 -10.82 0.50 -0.98
N GLY A 84 -11.41 -0.30 -1.86
CA GLY A 84 -11.54 0.01 -3.29
C GLY A 84 -10.29 -0.25 -4.15
N ALA A 85 -9.22 -0.84 -3.61
CA ALA A 85 -8.03 -1.21 -4.38
C ALA A 85 -8.36 -2.09 -5.61
N ALA A 86 -9.25 -3.07 -5.46
CA ALA A 86 -9.68 -3.95 -6.55
C ALA A 86 -10.51 -3.24 -7.63
N SER A 87 -11.01 -2.03 -7.35
CA SER A 87 -11.88 -1.24 -8.24
C SER A 87 -11.09 -0.28 -9.13
N ILE A 88 -9.78 -0.12 -8.90
CA ILE A 88 -8.93 0.86 -9.57
C ILE A 88 -7.90 0.21 -10.51
N THR A 89 -8.39 -0.55 -11.47
CA THR A 89 -7.61 -1.32 -12.45
C THR A 89 -7.67 -0.69 -13.85
N GLY A 90 -6.67 -0.99 -14.70
CA GLY A 90 -6.60 -0.47 -16.07
C GLY A 90 -6.24 1.02 -16.20
N THR A 91 -6.96 1.74 -17.05
CA THR A 91 -6.80 3.20 -17.23
C THR A 91 -8.03 3.92 -16.73
N LEU A 92 -7.84 4.84 -15.79
CA LEU A 92 -8.91 5.55 -15.08
C LEU A 92 -8.60 7.04 -15.01
N THR A 93 -9.62 7.86 -14.79
CA THR A 93 -9.36 9.28 -14.48
C THR A 93 -8.93 9.45 -13.03
N ILE A 94 -8.25 10.55 -12.69
CA ILE A 94 -7.98 10.90 -11.29
C ILE A 94 -9.27 10.95 -10.45
N ALA A 95 -10.38 11.43 -11.03
CA ALA A 95 -11.69 11.40 -10.38
C ALA A 95 -12.15 9.98 -10.04
N ASP A 96 -12.01 9.03 -10.97
CA ASP A 96 -12.39 7.63 -10.74
C ASP A 96 -11.57 7.02 -9.60
N VAL A 97 -10.27 7.30 -9.55
CA VAL A 97 -9.38 6.78 -8.49
C VAL A 97 -9.82 7.28 -7.11
N LEU A 98 -10.05 8.59 -6.98
CA LEU A 98 -10.43 9.22 -5.71
C LEU A 98 -11.85 8.84 -5.24
N THR A 99 -12.76 8.55 -6.18
CA THR A 99 -14.16 8.22 -5.84
C THR A 99 -14.37 6.73 -5.58
N ARG A 100 -13.55 5.85 -6.16
CA ARG A 100 -13.71 4.39 -6.07
C ARG A 100 -12.79 3.74 -5.05
N SER A 101 -11.87 4.49 -4.44
CA SER A 101 -10.91 3.98 -3.47
C SER A 101 -10.73 4.91 -2.27
N ALA A 102 -10.07 4.40 -1.24
CA ALA A 102 -9.71 5.18 -0.05
C ALA A 102 -8.55 6.16 -0.28
N ILE A 103 -8.09 6.38 -1.52
CA ILE A 103 -7.04 7.35 -1.82
C ILE A 103 -7.61 8.75 -1.66
N ASP A 104 -7.05 9.53 -0.74
CA ASP A 104 -7.49 10.90 -0.45
C ASP A 104 -6.95 11.90 -1.47
N ARG A 105 -5.74 11.66 -1.96
CA ARG A 105 -5.02 12.62 -2.79
C ARG A 105 -4.10 11.96 -3.81
N VAL A 106 -4.04 12.54 -5.01
CA VAL A 106 -3.03 12.22 -6.03
C VAL A 106 -2.08 13.40 -6.19
N THR A 107 -0.78 13.11 -6.19
CA THR A 107 0.31 14.07 -6.44
C THR A 107 1.12 13.64 -7.66
N VAL A 108 1.81 14.60 -8.28
CA VAL A 108 2.72 14.34 -9.41
C VAL A 108 4.15 14.64 -8.94
N LEU A 109 5.05 13.67 -9.10
CA LEU A 109 6.44 13.81 -8.69
C LEU A 109 7.08 15.03 -9.35
N GLY A 110 7.73 15.87 -8.54
CA GLY A 110 8.40 17.08 -9.02
C GLY A 110 7.45 18.23 -9.37
N SER A 111 6.14 18.10 -9.12
CA SER A 111 5.15 19.16 -9.33
C SER A 111 4.35 19.44 -8.05
N PRO A 112 4.27 20.71 -7.60
CA PRO A 112 3.40 21.09 -6.48
C PRO A 112 1.91 21.16 -6.88
N THR A 113 1.60 21.13 -8.18
CA THR A 113 0.25 21.28 -8.70
C THR A 113 -0.49 19.94 -8.72
N ARG A 114 -1.71 19.91 -8.16
CA ARG A 114 -2.61 18.75 -8.24
C ARG A 114 -2.98 18.47 -9.71
N PRO A 115 -2.97 17.20 -10.15
CA PRO A 115 -3.40 16.87 -11.51
C PRO A 115 -4.89 17.17 -11.70
N ALA A 116 -5.27 17.48 -12.94
CA ALA A 116 -6.68 17.69 -13.28
C ALA A 116 -7.47 16.38 -13.09
N LEU A 117 -8.71 16.48 -12.61
CA LEU A 117 -9.53 15.31 -12.27
C LEU A 117 -9.83 14.39 -13.46
N ASN A 118 -9.83 14.93 -14.68
CA ASN A 118 -9.99 14.18 -15.92
C ASN A 118 -8.68 13.62 -16.49
N THR A 119 -7.54 13.85 -15.84
CA THR A 119 -6.25 13.32 -16.30
C THR A 119 -6.27 11.79 -16.23
N PRO A 120 -5.91 11.08 -17.32
CA PRO A 120 -5.85 9.64 -17.32
C PRO A 120 -4.63 9.12 -16.52
N LEU A 121 -4.86 8.15 -15.66
CA LEU A 121 -3.88 7.37 -14.91
C LEU A 121 -3.89 5.92 -15.43
N VAL A 122 -2.75 5.42 -15.88
CA VAL A 122 -2.56 4.01 -16.22
C VAL A 122 -2.04 3.30 -14.97
N THR A 123 -2.83 2.42 -14.37
CA THR A 123 -2.54 1.89 -13.02
C THR A 123 -1.55 0.73 -12.99
N TRP A 124 -1.32 0.08 -14.13
CA TRP A 124 -0.47 -1.12 -14.26
C TRP A 124 -0.82 -2.26 -13.29
N GLU A 125 -2.06 -2.28 -12.80
CA GLU A 125 -2.48 -3.23 -11.75
C GLU A 125 -1.62 -3.15 -10.47
N HIS A 126 -0.89 -2.05 -10.28
CA HIS A 126 0.03 -1.85 -9.16
C HIS A 126 -0.06 -0.41 -8.63
N ILE A 127 -0.85 -0.23 -7.56
CA ILE A 127 -1.09 1.06 -6.93
C ILE A 127 -0.67 0.95 -5.46
N ARG A 128 0.40 1.66 -5.07
CA ARG A 128 0.93 1.67 -3.71
C ARG A 128 0.99 3.09 -3.14
N PRO A 129 -0.16 3.63 -2.68
CA PRO A 129 -0.20 4.92 -2.03
C PRO A 129 0.48 4.84 -0.66
N LEU A 130 0.87 5.99 -0.12
CA LEU A 130 1.55 6.09 1.16
C LEU A 130 0.76 6.96 2.13
N TRP A 131 0.83 6.63 3.41
CA TRP A 131 0.28 7.49 4.46
C TRP A 131 1.15 8.72 4.64
N GLN A 132 0.54 9.89 4.50
CA GLN A 132 1.18 11.18 4.70
C GLN A 132 0.19 12.14 5.37
N ASP A 133 0.53 12.64 6.56
CA ASP A 133 -0.31 13.61 7.29
C ASP A 133 -1.77 13.11 7.46
N ASP A 134 -1.94 11.83 7.80
CA ASP A 134 -3.23 11.12 7.90
C ASP A 134 -4.04 11.01 6.60
N GLU A 135 -3.47 11.38 5.45
CA GLU A 135 -4.05 11.15 4.12
C GLU A 135 -3.35 9.99 3.41
N LEU A 136 -4.12 9.18 2.68
CA LEU A 136 -3.60 8.17 1.78
C LEU A 136 -3.27 8.80 0.42
N VAL A 137 -1.99 9.05 0.19
CA VAL A 137 -1.50 9.80 -0.98
C VAL A 137 -0.91 8.89 -2.03
N LEU A 138 -1.45 8.94 -3.25
CA LEU A 138 -0.86 8.30 -4.42
C LEU A 138 0.08 9.27 -5.15
N THR A 139 1.38 8.95 -5.15
CA THR A 139 2.36 9.68 -5.98
C THR A 139 2.41 9.09 -7.38
N THR A 140 2.35 9.95 -8.39
CA THR A 140 2.37 9.59 -9.82
C THR A 140 3.50 10.29 -10.56
N MET A 141 3.81 9.85 -11.76
CA MET A 141 4.76 10.48 -12.67
C MET A 141 4.11 10.73 -14.04
N PRO A 142 4.53 11.78 -14.78
CA PRO A 142 4.11 11.97 -16.16
C PRO A 142 4.58 10.82 -17.06
N ALA A 143 3.71 10.41 -17.98
CA ALA A 143 3.98 9.43 -19.02
C ALA A 143 3.54 9.95 -20.39
N VAL A 144 3.82 9.17 -21.44
CA VAL A 144 3.50 9.53 -22.82
C VAL A 144 2.00 9.81 -23.01
N GLY A 145 1.68 10.73 -23.92
CA GLY A 145 0.29 11.04 -24.27
C GLY A 145 -0.49 11.82 -23.21
N GLY A 146 0.19 12.52 -22.29
CA GLY A 146 -0.47 13.29 -21.24
C GLY A 146 -1.12 12.42 -20.15
N THR A 147 -0.65 11.18 -20.02
CA THR A 147 -1.08 10.25 -18.99
C THR A 147 -0.21 10.38 -17.74
N LEU A 148 -0.74 9.91 -16.62
CA LEU A 148 0.01 9.66 -15.40
C LEU A 148 0.18 8.16 -15.21
N VAL A 149 1.22 7.79 -14.48
CA VAL A 149 1.49 6.42 -14.02
C VAL A 149 1.89 6.45 -12.55
N PRO A 150 1.68 5.38 -11.77
CA PRO A 150 2.17 5.29 -10.41
C PRO A 150 3.69 5.49 -10.35
N PHE A 151 4.16 6.16 -9.30
CA PHE A 151 5.60 6.34 -9.07
C PHE A 151 6.32 5.02 -8.81
N GLU A 152 5.67 4.10 -8.07
CA GLU A 152 6.24 2.79 -7.82
C GLU A 152 5.96 1.85 -8.99
N VAL A 153 7.01 1.17 -9.43
CA VAL A 153 6.93 0.11 -10.43
C VAL A 153 7.00 -1.25 -9.72
N PRO A 154 6.20 -2.25 -10.13
CA PRO A 154 6.16 -3.55 -9.45
C PRO A 154 7.48 -4.32 -9.50
N ASP A 155 8.27 -4.11 -10.56
CA ASP A 155 9.60 -4.67 -10.76
C ASP A 155 10.58 -3.53 -11.03
N PRO A 156 11.08 -2.83 -10.01
CA PRO A 156 12.14 -1.87 -10.23
C PRO A 156 13.34 -2.64 -10.77
N THR A 157 13.81 -2.27 -11.97
CA THR A 157 15.14 -2.70 -12.42
C THR A 157 16.10 -2.38 -11.28
N PRO A 158 16.86 -3.35 -10.74
CA PRO A 158 17.76 -3.06 -9.63
C PRO A 158 18.69 -1.93 -10.06
N CYS A 159 18.46 -0.76 -9.49
CA CYS A 159 19.34 0.38 -9.70
C CYS A 159 20.66 -0.02 -9.05
N CYS A 160 21.71 -0.12 -9.86
CA CYS A 160 23.05 -0.48 -9.43
C CYS A 160 23.44 0.24 -8.13
N ALA A 161 23.33 -0.46 -7.00
CA ALA A 161 23.86 -0.05 -5.71
C ALA A 161 24.98 -1.02 -5.32
N ASP A 162 25.93 -1.21 -6.24
CA ASP A 162 27.30 -1.61 -5.92
C ASP A 162 28.13 -0.32 -5.95
N HIS A 163 28.27 0.37 -4.81
CA HIS A 163 29.34 1.34 -4.56
C HIS A 163 29.62 1.44 -3.05
#